data_AF-A0A0D3HV69-F1
#
_entry.id   AF-A0A0D3HV69-F1
#
_cell.length_a   1.000
_cell.length_b   1.000
_cell.length_c   1.000
_cell.angle_alpha   90.00
_cell.angle_beta   90.00
_cell.angle_gamma   90.00
#
_symmetry.space_group_name_H-M   'P 1'
#
loop_
_entity.id
_entity.type
_entity.pdbx_description
1 polymer ?
#
loop_
_entity_poly.entity_id
_entity_poly.type
_entity_poly.pdbx_seq_one_letter_code
_entity_poly.pdbx_strand_id
1 'polypeptide(L)'
;MRKLDCLDLGILRRSNELRQELAVAELEMIRSEQPKLCVWRSERWELKWPPIFPVGGGNLDNWDTDTVIAFGNYLCFVDYCNGVLFCDAFDDNPKLLYLEFLCKIPGLDRFYHGRAWSDVYQNVDVNEELAPSFGFTVSCWILRMGEGDGRMTWVEENKIRPDEIWGL
;
A
#
# COMPACT_ATOMS: atom_id res chain seq x y z
N MET A 1 -20.84 14.56 -0.79
CA MET A 1 -20.28 13.92 -2.00
C MET A 1 -18.77 14.12 -1.94
N ARG A 2 -18.01 13.07 -1.63
CA ARG A 2 -16.54 13.12 -1.63
C ARG A 2 -16.09 13.05 -3.10
N LYS A 3 -15.13 13.89 -3.48
CA LYS A 3 -14.53 13.84 -4.82
C LYS A 3 -13.61 12.61 -4.83
N LEU A 4 -13.69 11.77 -5.87
CA LEU A 4 -12.71 10.71 -6.07
C LEU A 4 -11.35 11.39 -6.28
N ASP A 5 -10.45 11.26 -5.31
CA ASP A 5 -9.04 11.45 -5.57
C ASP A 5 -8.53 10.09 -6.03
N CYS A 6 -8.05 10.00 -7.27
CA CYS A 6 -7.65 8.75 -7.92
C CYS A 6 -6.51 7.99 -7.22
N LEU A 7 -6.00 8.51 -6.10
CA LEU A 7 -4.89 7.95 -5.32
C LEU A 7 -5.34 6.81 -4.40
N ASP A 8 -6.65 6.70 -4.12
CA ASP A 8 -7.25 5.62 -3.33
C ASP A 8 -7.75 4.45 -4.21
N LEU A 9 -7.54 4.51 -5.54
CA LEU A 9 -8.08 3.57 -6.51
C LEU A 9 -6.97 2.76 -7.20
N GLY A 10 -7.08 1.44 -7.14
CA GLY A 10 -6.20 0.49 -7.80
C GLY A 10 -6.92 -0.32 -8.87
N ILE A 11 -6.19 -0.70 -9.92
CA ILE A 11 -6.65 -1.61 -10.96
C ILE A 11 -5.71 -2.81 -10.98
N LEU A 12 -6.28 -4.00 -10.91
CA LEU A 12 -5.53 -5.25 -10.89
C LEU A 12 -6.07 -6.20 -11.95
N ARG A 13 -5.16 -6.80 -12.73
CA ARG A 13 -5.51 -7.81 -13.71
C ARG A 13 -4.81 -9.12 -13.35
N ARG A 14 -5.61 -10.15 -13.11
CA ARG A 14 -5.14 -11.52 -12.90
C ARG A 14 -5.34 -12.31 -14.19
N SER A 15 -4.26 -12.88 -14.72
CA SER A 15 -4.31 -13.80 -15.86
C SER A 15 -3.73 -15.15 -15.47
N ASN A 16 -4.51 -16.21 -15.63
CA ASN A 16 -4.02 -17.59 -15.65
C ASN A 16 -4.34 -18.23 -17.02
N GLU A 17 -3.89 -19.46 -17.23
CA GLU A 17 -4.07 -20.17 -18.51
C GLU A 17 -5.53 -20.29 -18.98
N LEU A 18 -6.50 -20.14 -18.07
CA LEU A 18 -7.92 -20.40 -18.32
C LEU A 18 -8.79 -19.15 -18.28
N ARG A 19 -8.38 -18.08 -17.58
CA ARG A 19 -9.18 -16.87 -17.37
C ARG A 19 -8.33 -15.61 -17.23
N GLN A 20 -8.86 -14.53 -17.78
CA GLN A 20 -8.45 -13.18 -17.47
C GLN A 20 -9.55 -12.52 -16.65
N GLU A 21 -9.19 -12.06 -15.45
CA GLU A 21 -10.09 -11.39 -14.54
C GLU A 21 -9.54 -10.00 -14.23
N LEU A 22 -10.42 -9.01 -14.19
CA LEU A 22 -10.10 -7.62 -13.89
C LEU A 22 -10.83 -7.24 -12.61
N ALA A 23 -10.10 -6.60 -11.70
CA ALA A 23 -10.66 -5.98 -10.51
C ALA A 23 -10.26 -4.50 -10.46
N VAL A 24 -11.19 -3.66 -10.04
CA VAL A 24 -10.93 -2.28 -9.64
C VAL A 24 -11.31 -2.18 -8.17
N ALA A 25 -10.46 -1.63 -7.32
CA ALA A 25 -10.78 -1.44 -5.91
C ALA A 25 -10.48 -0.01 -5.48
N GLU A 26 -11.40 0.55 -4.71
CA GLU A 26 -11.26 1.84 -4.06
C GLU A 26 -11.30 1.62 -2.55
N LEU A 27 -10.29 2.12 -1.83
CA LEU A 27 -10.21 2.06 -0.38
C LEU A 27 -10.60 3.40 0.23
N GLU A 28 -11.65 3.39 1.05
CA GLU A 28 -12.03 4.54 1.86
C GLU A 28 -11.69 4.29 3.33
N MET A 29 -10.80 5.13 3.84
CA MET A 29 -10.44 5.19 5.25
C MET A 29 -11.03 6.46 5.87
N ILE A 30 -11.83 6.28 6.92
CA ILE A 30 -12.36 7.37 7.75
C ILE A 30 -11.91 7.10 9.18
N ARG A 31 -11.43 8.14 9.86
CA ARG A 31 -10.95 8.06 11.23
C ARG A 31 -11.99 7.41 12.14
N SER A 32 -11.54 6.40 12.88
CA SER A 32 -12.34 5.63 13.84
C SER A 32 -13.57 4.91 13.24
N GLU A 33 -13.65 4.76 11.92
CA GLU A 33 -14.61 3.89 11.24
C GLU A 33 -13.93 2.61 10.73
N GLN A 34 -14.74 1.60 10.44
CA GLN A 34 -14.27 0.42 9.72
C GLN A 34 -13.91 0.81 8.28
N PRO A 35 -12.79 0.31 7.72
CA PRO A 35 -12.44 0.54 6.33
C PRO A 35 -13.57 0.10 5.39
N LYS A 36 -13.78 0.87 4.33
CA LYS A 36 -14.73 0.56 3.27
C LYS A 36 -13.92 0.25 2.01
N LEU A 37 -14.21 -0.89 1.40
CA LEU A 37 -13.58 -1.29 0.15
C LEU A 37 -14.67 -1.47 -0.90
N CYS A 38 -14.66 -0.64 -1.93
CA CYS A 38 -15.55 -0.76 -3.07
C CYS A 38 -14.82 -1.51 -4.17
N VAL A 39 -15.27 -2.71 -4.53
CA VAL A 39 -14.62 -3.57 -5.52
C VAL A 39 -15.52 -3.77 -6.71
N TRP A 40 -15.04 -3.41 -7.90
CA TRP A 40 -15.63 -3.84 -9.16
C TRP A 40 -14.95 -5.14 -9.61
N ARG A 41 -15.74 -6.19 -9.78
CA ARG A 41 -15.32 -7.47 -10.38
C ARG A 41 -16.53 -8.15 -10.99
N SER A 42 -16.31 -8.99 -12.00
CA SER A 42 -17.40 -9.75 -12.64
C SER A 42 -18.62 -8.87 -13.02
N GLU A 43 -18.33 -7.70 -13.62
CA GLU A 43 -19.33 -6.75 -14.13
C GLU A 43 -20.22 -6.07 -13.07
N ARG A 44 -19.85 -6.15 -11.78
CA ARG A 44 -20.61 -5.51 -10.69
C ARG A 44 -19.72 -4.86 -9.65
N TRP A 45 -20.25 -3.83 -8.99
CA TRP A 45 -19.66 -3.22 -7.80
C TRP A 45 -20.16 -3.92 -6.53
N GLU A 46 -19.24 -4.24 -5.63
CA GLU A 46 -19.50 -4.80 -4.30
C GLU A 46 -18.87 -3.89 -3.25
N LEU A 47 -19.68 -3.44 -2.28
CA LEU A 47 -19.17 -2.75 -1.09
C LEU A 47 -18.83 -3.78 -0.01
N LYS A 48 -17.64 -3.67 0.56
CA LYS A 48 -17.08 -4.57 1.57
C LYS A 48 -16.50 -3.78 2.74
N TRP A 49 -16.39 -4.44 3.89
CA TRP A 49 -15.84 -3.87 5.13
C TRP A 49 -14.74 -4.78 5.69
N PRO A 50 -13.57 -4.81 5.05
CA PRO A 50 -12.52 -5.76 5.41
C PRO A 50 -12.02 -5.50 6.84
N PRO A 51 -11.73 -6.54 7.63
CA PRO A 51 -10.96 -6.35 8.86
C PRO A 51 -9.52 -5.93 8.53
N ILE A 52 -8.91 -5.16 9.44
CA ILE A 52 -7.50 -4.79 9.36
C ILE A 52 -6.70 -5.69 10.31
N PHE A 53 -5.65 -6.31 9.80
CA PHE A 53 -4.70 -7.10 10.58
C PHE A 53 -3.35 -6.40 10.59
N PRO A 54 -2.87 -5.91 11.74
CA PRO A 54 -1.55 -5.34 11.83
C PRO A 54 -0.49 -6.46 11.81
N VAL A 55 0.46 -6.36 10.89
CA VAL A 55 1.67 -7.21 10.79
C VAL A 55 2.82 -6.60 11.63
N GLY A 56 2.54 -5.55 12.42
CA GLY A 56 3.47 -4.84 13.29
C GLY A 56 2.77 -3.90 14.29
N GLY A 57 3.51 -2.95 14.87
CA GLY A 57 2.91 -1.81 15.58
C GLY A 57 2.31 -0.78 14.61
N GLY A 58 1.65 0.26 15.13
CA GLY A 58 1.26 1.45 14.35
C GLY A 58 -0.19 1.92 14.56
N ASN A 59 -0.48 3.14 14.11
CA ASN A 59 -1.81 3.78 14.20
C ASN A 59 -2.30 4.17 12.81
N LEU A 60 -3.59 3.92 12.53
CA LEU A 60 -4.28 4.20 11.27
C LEU A 60 -5.22 5.41 11.34
N ASP A 61 -5.30 6.10 12.49
CA ASP A 61 -6.26 7.18 12.76
C ASP A 61 -6.23 8.33 11.74
N ASN A 62 -5.11 8.52 11.04
CA ASN A 62 -4.94 9.57 10.04
C ASN A 62 -4.58 9.03 8.67
N TRP A 63 -4.97 7.80 8.31
CA TRP A 63 -4.66 7.22 7.00
C TRP A 63 -5.19 8.06 5.84
N ASP A 64 -4.38 8.24 4.81
CA ASP A 64 -4.72 8.93 3.56
C ASP A 64 -3.80 8.40 2.46
N THR A 65 -4.36 7.74 1.44
CA THR A 65 -3.54 7.03 0.45
C THR A 65 -2.87 8.02 -0.49
N ASP A 66 -1.56 7.88 -0.66
CA ASP A 66 -0.76 8.68 -1.59
C ASP A 66 -0.63 7.97 -2.95
N THR A 67 -0.62 6.64 -2.98
CA THR A 67 -0.63 5.85 -4.23
C THR A 67 -1.13 4.42 -4.03
N VAL A 68 -1.59 3.77 -5.11
CA VAL A 68 -1.92 2.34 -5.14
C VAL A 68 -1.03 1.61 -6.14
N ILE A 69 -0.31 0.60 -5.66
CA ILE A 69 0.55 -0.23 -6.49
C ILE A 69 -0.09 -1.60 -6.68
N ALA A 70 -0.34 -1.97 -7.93
CA ALA A 70 -0.81 -3.30 -8.28
C ALA A 70 0.37 -4.26 -8.40
N PHE A 71 0.29 -5.39 -7.71
CA PHE A 71 1.33 -6.40 -7.74
C PHE A 71 0.74 -7.81 -7.57
N GLY A 72 1.06 -8.75 -8.46
CA GLY A 72 0.57 -10.12 -8.37
C GLY A 72 -0.96 -10.18 -8.30
N ASN A 73 -1.51 -10.66 -7.17
CA ASN A 73 -2.95 -10.65 -6.88
C ASN A 73 -3.37 -9.56 -5.88
N TYR A 74 -2.47 -8.63 -5.56
CA TYR A 74 -2.64 -7.67 -4.49
C TYR A 74 -2.64 -6.23 -5.01
N LEU A 75 -3.41 -5.39 -4.31
CA LEU A 75 -3.28 -3.95 -4.34
C LEU A 75 -2.59 -3.51 -3.04
N CYS A 76 -1.58 -2.67 -3.17
CA CYS A 76 -0.84 -2.08 -2.08
C CYS A 76 -1.24 -0.60 -1.99
N PHE A 77 -2.08 -0.26 -1.02
CA PHE A 77 -2.42 1.13 -0.72
C PHE A 77 -1.31 1.70 0.15
N VAL A 78 -0.62 2.72 -0.35
CA VAL A 78 0.55 3.31 0.29
C VAL A 78 0.16 4.65 0.89
N ASP A 79 0.45 4.83 2.17
CA ASP A 79 0.44 6.10 2.86
C ASP A 79 1.85 6.36 3.37
N TYR A 80 2.56 7.30 2.76
CA TYR A 80 3.98 7.56 3.04
C TYR A 80 4.24 8.02 4.48
N CYS A 81 3.23 8.59 5.16
CA CYS A 81 3.33 8.98 6.56
C CYS A 81 3.13 7.79 7.53
N ASN A 82 2.52 6.70 7.07
CA ASN A 82 2.09 5.60 7.94
C ASN A 82 2.67 4.24 7.52
N GLY A 83 2.42 3.78 6.30
CA GLY A 83 2.77 2.43 5.88
C GLY A 83 2.06 1.96 4.63
N VAL A 84 1.88 0.63 4.53
CA VAL A 84 1.21 -0.04 3.40
C VAL A 84 0.07 -0.91 3.90
N LEU A 85 -1.08 -0.85 3.21
CA LEU A 85 -2.17 -1.81 3.35
C LEU A 85 -2.19 -2.73 2.12
N PHE A 86 -2.07 -4.04 2.36
CA PHE A 86 -2.19 -5.05 1.32
C PHE A 86 -3.60 -5.60 1.25
N CYS A 87 -4.14 -5.72 0.04
CA CYS A 87 -5.49 -6.25 -0.20
C CYS A 87 -5.49 -7.20 -1.41
N ASP A 88 -6.00 -8.42 -1.24
CA ASP A 88 -6.39 -9.26 -2.38
C ASP A 88 -7.79 -8.83 -2.83
N ALA A 89 -7.87 -8.11 -3.95
CA ALA A 89 -9.14 -7.61 -4.50
C ALA A 89 -10.01 -8.73 -5.13
N PHE A 90 -9.45 -9.93 -5.34
CA PHE A 90 -10.19 -11.07 -5.87
C PHE A 90 -10.77 -11.97 -4.77
N ASP A 91 -10.36 -11.80 -3.51
CA ASP A 91 -10.94 -12.52 -2.37
C ASP A 91 -12.42 -12.10 -2.18
N ASP A 92 -13.27 -13.09 -1.92
CA ASP A 92 -14.67 -12.85 -1.56
C ASP A 92 -14.79 -12.13 -0.21
N ASN A 93 -13.87 -12.41 0.72
CA ASN A 93 -13.79 -11.81 2.05
C ASN A 93 -12.41 -11.15 2.25
N PRO A 94 -12.14 -10.03 1.55
CA PRO A 94 -10.84 -9.39 1.58
C PRO A 94 -10.46 -8.97 2.99
N LYS A 95 -9.17 -8.99 3.24
CA LYS A 95 -8.52 -8.54 4.47
C LYS A 95 -7.55 -7.43 4.10
N LEU A 96 -7.38 -6.47 4.99
CA LEU A 96 -6.34 -5.47 4.87
C LEU A 96 -5.20 -5.84 5.81
N LEU A 97 -4.04 -6.17 5.27
CA LEU A 97 -2.85 -6.38 6.08
C LEU A 97 -2.10 -5.07 6.19
N TYR A 98 -1.94 -4.57 7.41
CA TYR A 98 -1.25 -3.32 7.68
C TYR A 98 0.20 -3.56 8.06
N LEU A 99 1.07 -2.80 7.41
CA LEU A 99 2.48 -2.77 7.67
C LEU A 99 2.91 -1.32 7.90
N GLU A 100 3.46 -1.02 9.08
CA GLU A 100 4.04 0.29 9.39
C GLU A 100 5.41 0.49 8.72
N PHE A 101 5.70 1.70 8.23
CA PHE A 101 7.05 2.05 7.81
C PHE A 101 7.97 2.25 9.01
N LEU A 102 9.12 1.57 8.99
CA LEU A 102 10.08 1.57 10.11
C LEU A 102 10.71 2.96 10.36
N CYS A 103 10.78 3.82 9.35
CA CYS A 103 11.34 5.15 9.46
C CYS A 103 10.34 6.21 8.98
N LYS A 104 9.91 7.06 9.91
CA LYS A 104 9.15 8.28 9.61
C LYS A 104 10.15 9.40 9.39
N ILE A 105 9.98 10.18 8.32
CA ILE A 105 10.85 11.34 8.07
C ILE A 105 10.63 12.35 9.23
N PRO A 106 11.67 12.70 9.99
CA PRO A 106 11.52 13.62 11.13
C PRO A 106 10.97 14.96 10.67
N GLY A 107 9.89 15.42 11.31
CA GLY A 107 9.23 16.68 10.96
C GLY A 107 8.30 16.60 9.74
N LEU A 108 8.24 15.48 9.03
CA LEU A 108 7.23 15.24 8.01
C LEU A 108 5.89 14.98 8.70
N ASP A 109 5.03 15.97 8.60
CA ASP A 109 3.64 15.89 9.06
C ASP A 109 2.74 16.36 7.92
N ARG A 110 1.79 15.48 7.54
CA ARG A 110 0.88 15.74 6.43
C ARG A 110 -0.03 16.95 6.61
N PHE A 111 -0.38 17.30 7.84
CA PHE A 111 -1.18 18.50 8.11
C PHE A 111 -0.41 19.78 7.79
N TYR A 112 0.91 19.77 7.98
CA TYR A 112 1.74 20.94 7.73
C TYR A 112 2.33 20.99 6.31
N HIS A 113 2.62 19.85 5.69
CA HIS A 113 3.39 19.78 4.43
C HIS A 113 2.58 19.28 3.23
N GLY A 114 1.40 18.66 3.45
CA GLY A 114 0.65 17.98 2.41
C GLY A 114 1.38 16.75 1.83
N ARG A 115 0.80 16.13 0.79
CA ARG A 115 1.33 14.90 0.15
C ARG A 115 2.61 15.12 -0.66
N ALA A 116 2.77 16.31 -1.24
CA ALA A 116 3.85 16.58 -2.20
C ALA A 116 5.25 16.40 -1.60
N TRP A 117 5.39 16.55 -0.27
CA TRP A 117 6.67 16.36 0.39
C TRP A 117 7.00 14.88 0.63
N SER A 118 6.02 14.06 1.04
CA SER A 118 6.24 12.61 1.17
C SER A 118 6.67 11.98 -0.15
N ASP A 119 6.02 12.36 -1.25
CA ASP A 119 6.28 11.81 -2.59
C ASP A 119 7.71 12.08 -3.10
N VAL A 120 8.37 13.12 -2.58
CA VAL A 120 9.74 13.50 -2.98
C VAL A 120 10.79 12.66 -2.27
N TYR A 121 10.55 12.28 -1.01
CA TYR A 121 11.55 11.65 -0.16
C TYR A 121 11.30 10.17 0.09
N GLN A 122 10.13 9.64 -0.26
CA GLN A 122 9.76 8.25 -0.04
C GLN A 122 9.31 7.58 -1.34
N ASN A 123 9.66 6.31 -1.50
CA ASN A 123 9.18 5.50 -2.60
C ASN A 123 8.97 4.06 -2.14
N VAL A 124 7.92 3.43 -2.67
CA VAL A 124 7.68 2.00 -2.50
C VAL A 124 7.87 1.33 -3.86
N ASP A 125 8.80 0.38 -3.91
CA ASP A 125 9.04 -0.43 -5.08
C ASP A 125 8.63 -1.87 -4.81
N VAL A 126 8.11 -2.54 -5.83
CA VAL A 126 7.71 -3.94 -5.74
C VAL A 126 8.47 -4.73 -6.79
N ASN A 127 9.41 -5.54 -6.32
CA ASN A 127 10.31 -6.30 -7.18
C ASN A 127 9.88 -7.76 -7.21
N GLU A 128 9.66 -8.32 -8.40
CA GLU A 128 9.50 -9.77 -8.55
C GLU A 128 10.82 -10.49 -8.19
N GLU A 129 10.77 -11.42 -7.23
CA GLU A 129 11.90 -12.29 -6.91
C GLU A 129 11.76 -13.58 -7.71
N LEU A 130 12.81 -13.99 -8.42
CA LEU A 130 12.88 -15.25 -9.19
C LEU A 130 12.83 -16.52 -8.30
N ALA A 131 12.50 -16.39 -7.02
CA ALA A 131 12.50 -17.48 -6.04
C ALA A 131 11.20 -18.30 -6.08
N PRO A 132 11.25 -19.61 -5.79
CA PRO A 132 10.22 -20.56 -6.21
C PRO A 132 8.91 -20.51 -5.42
N SER A 133 8.87 -19.81 -4.28
CA SER A 133 7.76 -19.93 -3.33
C SER A 133 6.83 -18.73 -3.28
N PHE A 134 7.31 -17.49 -3.38
CA PHE A 134 6.42 -16.31 -3.21
C PHE A 134 6.76 -15.05 -4.03
N GLY A 135 7.75 -15.10 -4.91
CA GLY A 135 7.72 -14.29 -6.15
C GLY A 135 7.92 -12.77 -6.07
N PHE A 136 8.01 -12.10 -4.90
CA PHE A 136 8.29 -10.65 -4.85
C PHE A 136 8.76 -10.12 -3.50
N THR A 137 9.23 -8.87 -3.50
CA THR A 137 9.53 -8.09 -2.28
C THR A 137 9.06 -6.66 -2.41
N VAL A 138 8.58 -6.11 -1.30
CA VAL A 138 8.21 -4.69 -1.19
C VAL A 138 9.35 -3.99 -0.49
N SER A 139 9.97 -3.04 -1.19
CA SER A 139 11.11 -2.27 -0.68
C SER A 139 10.70 -0.82 -0.47
N CYS A 140 11.01 -0.29 0.70
CA CYS A 140 10.72 1.08 1.08
C CYS A 140 12.01 1.88 1.06
N TRP A 141 12.01 2.98 0.32
CA TRP A 141 13.19 3.81 0.11
C TRP A 141 12.99 5.18 0.73
N ILE A 142 14.03 5.72 1.36
CA ILE A 142 14.08 7.11 1.83
C ILE A 142 15.26 7.84 1.21
N LEU A 143 15.03 9.05 0.74
CA LEU A 143 16.08 9.95 0.25
C LEU A 143 16.73 10.67 1.44
N ARG A 144 17.99 10.36 1.72
CA ARG A 144 18.78 10.97 2.82
C ARG A 144 19.87 11.90 2.28
N MET A 145 20.17 12.94 3.05
CA MET A 145 21.32 13.83 2.79
C MET A 145 22.57 13.27 3.47
N GLY A 146 23.65 13.10 2.71
CA GLY A 146 24.95 12.65 3.20
C GLY A 146 25.59 13.65 4.16
N GLU A 147 26.08 13.15 5.29
CA GLU A 147 26.81 13.98 6.26
C GLU A 147 28.14 14.44 5.66
N GLY A 148 28.23 15.74 5.36
CA GLY A 148 29.49 16.42 5.01
C GLY A 148 29.68 16.76 3.54
N ASP A 149 28.98 16.11 2.60
CA ASP A 149 29.06 16.43 1.17
C ASP A 149 27.76 17.01 0.58
N GLY A 150 26.67 16.98 1.35
CA GLY A 150 25.35 17.47 0.94
C GLY A 150 24.72 16.68 -0.20
N ARG A 151 25.26 15.51 -0.56
CA ARG A 151 24.70 14.67 -1.63
C ARG A 151 23.45 13.96 -1.15
N MET A 152 22.46 13.86 -2.03
CA MET A 152 21.24 13.12 -1.76
C MET A 152 21.40 11.68 -2.26
N THR A 153 21.10 10.70 -1.41
CA THR A 153 21.19 9.28 -1.73
C THR A 153 19.94 8.53 -1.27
N TRP A 154 19.40 7.68 -2.13
CA TRP A 154 18.34 6.75 -1.76
C TRP A 154 18.91 5.63 -0.89
N VAL A 155 18.25 5.36 0.22
CA VAL A 155 18.60 4.31 1.18
C VAL A 155 17.40 3.36 1.30
N GLU A 156 17.63 2.06 1.14
CA GLU A 156 16.62 1.03 1.42
C GLU A 156 16.44 0.94 2.94
N GLU A 157 15.24 1.26 3.42
CA GLU A 157 14.93 1.27 4.86
C GLU A 157 14.33 -0.05 5.32
N ASN A 158 13.48 -0.64 4.48
CA ASN A 158 12.82 -1.87 4.80
C ASN A 158 12.59 -2.68 3.52
N LYS A 159 12.67 -4.00 3.66
CA LYS A 159 12.40 -4.95 2.59
C LYS A 159 11.61 -6.11 3.17
N ILE A 160 10.44 -6.35 2.60
CA ILE A 160 9.48 -7.31 3.15
C ILE A 160 9.19 -8.39 2.15
N ARG A 161 9.17 -9.62 2.65
CA ARG A 161 8.85 -10.82 1.87
C ARG A 161 7.39 -11.21 2.07
N PRO A 162 6.76 -11.86 1.09
CA PRO A 162 5.33 -12.18 1.16
C PRO A 162 5.06 -13.26 2.20
N ASP A 163 6.05 -14.13 2.46
CA ASP A 163 6.06 -15.13 3.53
C ASP A 163 5.95 -14.48 4.92
N GLU A 164 6.44 -13.25 5.10
CA GLU A 164 6.31 -12.48 6.35
C GLU A 164 4.94 -11.80 6.47
N ILE A 165 4.29 -11.54 5.34
CA ILE A 165 2.96 -10.91 5.26
C ILE A 165 1.86 -11.96 5.49
N TRP A 166 2.03 -13.18 4.96
CA TRP A 166 1.00 -14.23 4.93
C TRP A 166 1.35 -15.50 5.72
N GLY A 167 2.52 -15.55 6.36
CA GLY A 167 2.95 -16.66 7.22
C GLY A 167 2.34 -16.65 8.63
N LEU A 168 1.41 -15.75 8.92
CA LEU A 168 0.70 -15.58 10.19
C LEU A 168 -0.71 -16.19 10.16
#